data_AF-A0A662EFU5-F1
#
_entry.id   AF-A0A662EFU5-F1
#
_cell.length_a   1.000
_cell.length_b   1.000
_cell.length_c   1.000
_cell.angle_alpha   90.00
_cell.angle_beta   90.00
_cell.angle_gamma   90.00
#
_symmetry.space_group_name_H-M   'P 1'
#
loop_
_entity.id
_entity.type
_entity.pdbx_description
1 polymer ?
#
loop_
_entity_poly.entity_id
_entity_poly.type
_entity_poly.pdbx_seq_one_letter_code
_entity_poly.pdbx_strand_id
1 'polypeptide(L)'
;MGFFEPAAQVSQIPKLIELGITSFKFFMCYSRIGRICDDYQLLRAFDIIAQAGGLGMVHAENGLATDYLEDKFNAEGRDPAEVFEATRPGILEGEAVNRAICLAQVSGCPIYIPHVSAKEAVEVIAQAKARGWRVYGETCPQYLTLTGEEIFRQGPLAKIGPPLRGKEDQEALWRGLTQGVLDVIASDHAPKEKKKTDDFFQAAYG
;
A
#
# COMPACT_ATOMS: atom_id res chain seq x y z
N MET A 1 5.08 -17.02 17.59
CA MET A 1 4.11 -16.42 16.66
C MET A 1 4.41 -14.95 16.57
N GLY A 2 5.02 -14.54 15.46
CA GLY A 2 5.04 -13.14 15.06
C GLY A 2 3.63 -12.65 14.73
N PHE A 3 3.45 -11.33 14.69
CA PHE A 3 2.16 -10.71 14.39
C PHE A 3 1.66 -10.97 12.96
N PHE A 4 2.56 -11.25 12.00
CA PHE A 4 2.25 -11.47 10.59
C PHE A 4 2.88 -12.79 10.11
N GLU A 5 2.09 -13.86 10.08
CA GLU A 5 2.53 -15.18 9.62
C GLU A 5 1.48 -15.74 8.64
N PRO A 6 1.40 -15.23 7.39
CA PRO A 6 0.36 -15.61 6.44
C PRO A 6 0.22 -17.13 6.28
N ALA A 7 1.34 -17.84 6.18
CA ALA A 7 1.35 -19.31 6.02
C ALA A 7 0.57 -20.07 7.10
N ALA A 8 0.59 -19.58 8.35
CA ALA A 8 -0.08 -20.19 9.50
C ALA A 8 -1.47 -19.59 9.79
N GLN A 9 -1.77 -18.41 9.27
CA GLN A 9 -2.97 -17.63 9.63
C GLN A 9 -4.08 -17.70 8.56
N VAL A 10 -3.75 -17.86 7.26
CA VAL A 10 -4.75 -17.79 6.18
C VAL A 10 -5.85 -18.86 6.28
N SER A 11 -5.54 -20.03 6.85
CA SER A 11 -6.55 -21.08 7.06
C SER A 11 -7.60 -20.73 8.11
N GLN A 12 -7.39 -19.67 8.91
CA GLN A 12 -8.33 -19.22 9.93
C GLN A 12 -9.42 -18.28 9.36
N ILE A 13 -9.23 -17.78 8.13
CA ILE A 13 -10.12 -16.81 7.47
C ILE A 13 -11.59 -17.25 7.48
N PRO A 14 -11.97 -18.50 7.11
CA PRO A 14 -13.37 -18.90 7.12
C PRO A 14 -14.01 -18.76 8.50
N LYS A 15 -13.26 -19.10 9.56
CA LYS A 15 -13.76 -18.98 10.93
C LYS A 15 -13.96 -17.53 11.34
N LEU A 16 -13.09 -16.62 10.89
CA LEU A 16 -13.21 -15.19 11.16
C LEU A 16 -14.42 -14.58 10.45
N ILE A 17 -14.77 -15.06 9.25
CA ILE A 17 -15.99 -14.65 8.55
C ILE A 17 -17.24 -15.08 9.31
N GLU A 18 -17.28 -16.28 9.88
CA GLU A 18 -18.38 -16.71 10.77
C GLU A 18 -18.54 -15.79 12.00
N LEU A 19 -17.45 -15.14 12.43
CA LEU A 19 -17.45 -14.16 13.52
C LEU A 19 -17.82 -12.73 13.08
N GLY A 20 -18.11 -12.53 11.79
CA GLY A 20 -18.53 -11.24 11.22
C GLY A 20 -17.39 -10.38 10.66
N ILE A 21 -16.15 -10.90 10.60
CA ILE A 21 -15.01 -10.19 9.98
C ILE A 21 -15.04 -10.45 8.47
N THR A 22 -15.28 -9.41 7.67
CA THR A 22 -15.54 -9.57 6.23
C THR A 22 -14.37 -9.17 5.31
N SER A 23 -13.30 -8.59 5.87
CA SER A 23 -12.14 -8.14 5.10
C SER A 23 -10.81 -8.50 5.77
N PHE A 24 -9.78 -8.73 4.95
CA PHE A 24 -8.49 -9.26 5.39
C PHE A 24 -7.34 -8.48 4.74
N LYS A 25 -6.44 -7.93 5.56
CA LYS A 25 -5.33 -7.06 5.11
C LYS A 25 -4.03 -7.82 4.97
N PHE A 26 -3.35 -7.57 3.86
CA PHE A 26 -2.02 -8.08 3.52
C PHE A 26 -1.07 -6.93 3.15
N PHE A 27 0.22 -7.19 3.16
CA PHE A 27 1.28 -6.26 2.79
C PHE A 27 2.19 -6.90 1.75
N MET A 28 2.49 -6.19 0.66
CA MET A 28 3.50 -6.59 -0.33
C MET A 28 4.88 -5.96 -0.06
N CYS A 29 4.99 -5.22 1.04
CA CYS A 29 6.20 -4.54 1.47
C CYS A 29 6.57 -4.88 2.92
N TYR A 30 7.53 -4.12 3.47
CA TYR A 30 7.99 -4.27 4.85
C TYR A 30 8.64 -5.63 5.15
N SER A 31 9.49 -6.12 4.23
CA SER A 31 10.19 -7.41 4.36
C SER A 31 11.10 -7.43 5.60
N ARG A 32 11.81 -6.32 5.85
CA ARG A 32 12.76 -6.13 6.97
C ARG A 32 12.12 -6.24 8.35
N ILE A 33 10.80 -6.05 8.46
CA ILE A 33 10.04 -6.20 9.70
C ILE A 33 9.06 -7.39 9.66
N GLY A 34 9.23 -8.29 8.68
CA GLY A 34 8.51 -9.57 8.60
C GLY A 34 7.02 -9.44 8.33
N ARG A 35 6.56 -8.38 7.67
CA ARG A 35 5.13 -8.22 7.32
C ARG A 35 4.79 -8.61 5.88
N ILE A 36 5.81 -8.77 5.04
CA ILE A 36 5.62 -9.08 3.63
C ILE A 36 4.91 -10.43 3.46
N CYS A 37 3.87 -10.44 2.64
CA CYS A 37 3.20 -11.63 2.15
C CYS A 37 3.68 -11.89 0.73
N ASP A 38 4.31 -13.03 0.48
CA ASP A 38 4.72 -13.41 -0.87
C ASP A 38 3.51 -13.74 -1.76
N ASP A 39 3.74 -13.82 -3.06
CA ASP A 39 2.67 -14.05 -4.05
C ASP A 39 1.98 -15.41 -3.85
N TYR A 40 2.69 -16.41 -3.33
CA TYR A 40 2.12 -17.74 -3.05
C TYR A 40 1.09 -17.66 -1.92
N GLN A 41 1.45 -17.05 -0.80
CA GLN A 41 0.53 -16.90 0.34
C GLN A 41 -0.58 -15.92 0.03
N LEU A 42 -0.32 -14.86 -0.75
CA LEU A 42 -1.34 -13.91 -1.16
C LEU A 42 -2.39 -14.56 -2.06
N LEU A 43 -1.98 -15.32 -3.08
CA LEU A 43 -2.90 -16.06 -3.95
C LEU A 43 -3.71 -17.10 -3.16
N ARG A 44 -3.04 -17.86 -2.28
CA ARG A 44 -3.70 -18.83 -1.38
C ARG A 44 -4.74 -18.15 -0.50
N ALA A 45 -4.43 -16.99 0.06
CA ALA A 45 -5.36 -16.23 0.88
C ALA A 45 -6.57 -15.76 0.06
N PHE A 46 -6.34 -15.23 -1.14
CA PHE A 46 -7.41 -14.78 -2.02
C PHE A 46 -8.35 -15.91 -2.45
N ASP A 47 -7.84 -17.11 -2.70
CA ASP A 47 -8.68 -18.29 -2.98
C ASP A 47 -9.61 -18.60 -1.81
N ILE A 48 -9.07 -18.64 -0.58
CA ILE A 48 -9.86 -18.89 0.64
C ILE A 48 -10.89 -17.77 0.86
N ILE A 49 -10.49 -16.50 0.71
CA ILE A 49 -11.38 -15.35 0.87
C ILE A 49 -12.53 -15.38 -0.15
N ALA A 50 -12.23 -15.70 -1.41
CA ALA A 50 -13.24 -15.80 -2.46
C ALA A 50 -14.27 -16.89 -2.16
N GLN A 51 -13.81 -18.08 -1.78
CA GLN A 51 -14.69 -19.20 -1.42
C GLN A 51 -15.59 -18.89 -0.22
N ALA A 52 -15.09 -18.09 0.73
CA ALA A 52 -15.83 -17.73 1.93
C ALA A 52 -16.61 -16.41 1.81
N GLY A 53 -16.58 -15.73 0.65
CA GLY A 53 -17.36 -14.53 0.37
C GLY A 53 -16.82 -13.23 1.01
N GLY A 54 -15.53 -13.16 1.30
CA GLY A 54 -14.88 -11.99 1.91
C GLY A 54 -14.25 -11.02 0.90
N LEU A 55 -13.46 -10.08 1.42
CA LEU A 55 -12.73 -9.05 0.67
C LEU A 55 -11.23 -9.06 1.03
N GLY A 56 -10.36 -9.16 0.02
CA GLY A 56 -8.91 -9.00 0.20
C GLY A 56 -8.53 -7.52 0.20
N MET A 57 -7.67 -7.08 1.11
CA MET A 57 -7.10 -5.73 1.13
C MET A 57 -5.58 -5.80 1.05
N VAL A 58 -4.94 -5.00 0.20
CA VAL A 58 -3.47 -5.10 0.01
C VAL A 58 -2.80 -3.75 0.06
N HIS A 59 -1.94 -3.54 1.06
CA HIS A 59 -0.94 -2.47 0.96
C HIS A 59 0.05 -2.87 -0.14
N ALA A 60 0.01 -2.15 -1.25
CA ALA A 60 0.63 -2.52 -2.51
C ALA A 60 1.78 -1.57 -2.88
N GLU A 61 2.95 -1.79 -2.30
CA GLU A 61 4.23 -1.26 -2.75
C GLU A 61 5.16 -2.45 -3.02
N ASN A 62 6.03 -2.38 -4.03
CA ASN A 62 7.05 -3.41 -4.22
C ASN A 62 8.13 -3.31 -3.13
N GLY A 63 7.97 -4.11 -2.07
CA GLY A 63 8.85 -4.08 -0.91
C GLY A 63 10.29 -4.42 -1.23
N LEU A 64 10.52 -5.51 -1.96
CA LEU A 64 11.88 -6.00 -2.23
C LEU A 64 12.66 -5.02 -3.12
N ALA A 65 12.00 -4.41 -4.10
CA ALA A 65 12.62 -3.35 -4.90
C ALA A 65 12.91 -2.11 -4.05
N THR A 66 11.98 -1.74 -3.15
CA THR A 66 12.20 -0.65 -2.19
C THR A 66 13.41 -0.92 -1.30
N ASP A 67 13.50 -2.12 -0.73
CA ASP A 67 14.62 -2.53 0.16
C ASP A 67 15.97 -2.46 -0.59
N TYR A 68 16.00 -2.94 -1.84
CA TYR A 68 17.20 -2.83 -2.69
C TYR A 68 17.60 -1.37 -2.95
N LEU A 69 16.63 -0.49 -3.26
CA LEU A 69 16.92 0.92 -3.48
C LEU A 69 17.41 1.59 -2.19
N GLU A 70 16.87 1.22 -1.03
CA GLU A 70 17.36 1.70 0.26
C GLU A 70 18.81 1.29 0.49
N ASP A 71 19.17 0.02 0.24
CA ASP A 71 20.56 -0.45 0.37
C ASP A 71 21.50 0.32 -0.55
N LYS A 72 21.08 0.53 -1.80
CA LYS A 72 21.85 1.28 -2.78
C LYS A 72 22.09 2.73 -2.34
N PHE A 73 21.03 3.46 -2.02
CA PHE A 73 21.13 4.91 -1.78
C PHE A 73 21.68 5.25 -0.39
N ASN A 74 21.48 4.40 0.61
CA ASN A 74 22.09 4.61 1.92
C ASN A 74 23.63 4.48 1.88
N ALA A 75 24.16 3.68 0.94
CA ALA A 75 25.60 3.57 0.74
C ALA A 75 26.24 4.82 0.09
N GLU A 76 25.42 5.71 -0.50
CA GLU A 76 25.87 6.91 -1.22
C GLU A 76 25.98 8.16 -0.31
N GLY A 77 25.55 8.07 0.97
CA GLY A 77 25.64 9.19 1.92
C GLY A 77 24.75 10.39 1.59
N ARG A 78 23.64 10.14 0.88
CA ARG A 78 22.66 11.16 0.47
C ARG A 78 21.78 11.63 1.63
N ASP A 79 21.08 12.75 1.43
CA ASP A 79 20.11 13.25 2.41
C ASP A 79 18.97 12.22 2.64
N PRO A 80 18.62 11.89 3.91
CA PRO A 80 17.62 10.88 4.21
C PRO A 80 16.23 11.16 3.62
N ALA A 81 15.80 12.43 3.52
CA ALA A 81 14.52 12.80 2.94
C ALA A 81 14.51 12.53 1.43
N GLU A 82 15.60 12.88 0.73
CA GLU A 82 15.75 12.56 -0.69
C GLU A 82 15.79 11.05 -0.95
N VAL A 83 16.49 10.29 -0.09
CA VAL A 83 16.55 8.83 -0.20
C VAL A 83 15.15 8.23 -0.03
N PHE A 84 14.38 8.73 0.93
CA PHE A 84 13.03 8.23 1.19
C PHE A 84 12.09 8.34 -0.01
N GLU A 85 12.11 9.48 -0.71
CA GLU A 85 11.32 9.65 -1.93
C GLU A 85 11.85 8.80 -3.09
N ALA A 86 13.18 8.77 -3.29
CA ALA A 86 13.82 8.08 -4.40
C ALA A 86 13.72 6.54 -4.33
N THR A 87 13.56 5.98 -3.13
CA THR A 87 13.48 4.53 -2.90
C THR A 87 12.11 3.94 -3.17
N ARG A 88 11.08 4.79 -3.32
CA ARG A 88 9.67 4.37 -3.45
C ARG A 88 8.98 5.02 -4.64
N PRO A 89 9.54 5.05 -5.85
CA PRO A 89 8.92 5.75 -6.98
C PRO A 89 7.50 5.19 -7.28
N GLY A 90 6.59 6.04 -7.76
CA GLY A 90 5.17 5.70 -7.99
C GLY A 90 4.96 4.46 -8.86
N ILE A 91 5.88 4.17 -9.79
CA ILE A 91 5.86 2.94 -10.60
C ILE A 91 5.92 1.65 -9.77
N LEU A 92 6.56 1.65 -8.60
CA LEU A 92 6.59 0.47 -7.70
C LEU A 92 5.27 0.26 -6.96
N GLU A 93 4.50 1.33 -6.73
CA GLU A 93 3.12 1.22 -6.26
C GLU A 93 2.24 0.67 -7.39
N GLY A 94 2.34 1.23 -8.59
CA GLY A 94 1.61 0.75 -9.78
C GLY A 94 1.87 -0.72 -10.09
N GLU A 95 3.14 -1.17 -10.05
CA GLU A 95 3.51 -2.57 -10.23
C GLU A 95 2.84 -3.49 -9.21
N ALA A 96 2.94 -3.14 -7.92
CA ALA A 96 2.40 -3.96 -6.86
C ALA A 96 0.86 -4.00 -6.89
N VAL A 97 0.20 -2.87 -7.20
CA VAL A 97 -1.25 -2.83 -7.41
C VAL A 97 -1.66 -3.73 -8.56
N ASN A 98 -0.97 -3.67 -9.69
CA ASN A 98 -1.25 -4.52 -10.85
C ASN A 98 -1.07 -5.99 -10.52
N ARG A 99 0.02 -6.35 -9.84
CA ARG A 99 0.30 -7.72 -9.41
C ARG A 99 -0.76 -8.23 -8.44
N ALA A 100 -1.13 -7.46 -7.42
CA ALA A 100 -2.17 -7.82 -6.46
C ALA A 100 -3.53 -8.06 -7.17
N ILE A 101 -3.91 -7.17 -8.09
CA ILE A 101 -5.14 -7.30 -8.87
C ILE A 101 -5.11 -8.56 -9.73
N CYS A 102 -3.99 -8.83 -10.43
CA CYS A 102 -3.84 -10.05 -11.23
C CYS A 102 -4.03 -11.32 -10.38
N LEU A 103 -3.39 -11.40 -9.20
CA LEU A 103 -3.55 -12.53 -8.30
C LEU A 103 -5.00 -12.67 -7.80
N ALA A 104 -5.66 -11.56 -7.46
CA ALA A 104 -7.06 -11.56 -7.05
C ALA A 104 -8.00 -12.03 -8.18
N GLN A 105 -7.70 -11.67 -9.44
CA GLN A 105 -8.47 -12.16 -10.59
C GLN A 105 -8.31 -13.66 -10.83
N VAL A 106 -7.10 -14.21 -10.64
CA VAL A 106 -6.87 -15.66 -10.76
C VAL A 106 -7.76 -16.44 -9.79
N SER A 107 -7.97 -15.92 -8.57
CA SER A 107 -8.77 -16.60 -7.54
C SER A 107 -10.25 -16.18 -7.51
N GLY A 108 -10.67 -15.19 -8.31
CA GLY A 108 -12.00 -14.60 -8.24
C GLY A 108 -12.29 -13.77 -6.98
N CYS A 109 -11.26 -13.41 -6.20
CA CYS A 109 -11.41 -12.59 -4.99
C CYS A 109 -11.67 -11.12 -5.37
N PRO A 110 -12.68 -10.45 -4.78
CA PRO A 110 -12.72 -8.99 -4.84
C PRO A 110 -11.54 -8.42 -4.05
N ILE A 111 -10.98 -7.30 -4.52
CA ILE A 111 -9.81 -6.67 -3.91
C ILE A 111 -10.01 -5.19 -3.64
N TYR A 112 -9.50 -4.75 -2.49
CA TYR A 112 -9.45 -3.38 -2.04
C TYR A 112 -8.01 -2.90 -1.94
N ILE A 113 -7.70 -1.77 -2.58
CA ILE A 113 -6.39 -1.13 -2.57
C ILE A 113 -6.48 0.10 -1.66
N PRO A 114 -6.05 0.00 -0.39
CA PRO A 114 -6.00 1.11 0.55
C PRO A 114 -4.98 2.17 0.12
N HIS A 115 -5.13 3.39 0.65
CA HIS A 115 -4.13 4.47 0.64
C HIS A 115 -3.34 4.65 -0.68
N VAL A 116 -4.03 4.65 -1.83
CA VAL A 116 -3.45 4.93 -3.15
C VAL A 116 -2.87 6.34 -3.17
N SER A 117 -1.60 6.45 -3.55
CA SER A 117 -0.83 7.70 -3.52
C SER A 117 -0.38 8.16 -4.91
N ALA A 118 -0.16 7.24 -5.84
CA ALA A 118 0.49 7.53 -7.13
C ALA A 118 -0.46 7.46 -8.34
N LYS A 119 -0.22 8.29 -9.36
CA LYS A 119 -0.98 8.29 -10.61
C LYS A 119 -0.91 6.95 -11.35
N GLU A 120 0.22 6.25 -11.29
CA GLU A 120 0.42 4.94 -11.91
C GLU A 120 -0.53 3.88 -11.31
N ALA A 121 -0.75 3.93 -9.99
CA ALA A 121 -1.69 3.04 -9.31
C ALA A 121 -3.15 3.36 -9.68
N VAL A 122 -3.50 4.65 -9.81
CA VAL A 122 -4.83 5.07 -10.31
C VAL A 122 -5.08 4.54 -11.72
N GLU A 123 -4.09 4.62 -12.61
CA GLU A 123 -4.20 4.10 -13.97
C GLU A 123 -4.48 2.60 -13.98
N VAL A 124 -3.75 1.82 -13.19
CA VAL A 124 -3.95 0.38 -13.07
C VAL A 124 -5.35 0.03 -12.57
N ILE A 125 -5.84 0.74 -11.54
CA ILE A 125 -7.19 0.52 -11.00
C ILE A 125 -8.25 0.86 -12.06
N ALA A 126 -8.06 1.96 -12.81
CA ALA A 126 -8.97 2.35 -13.89
C ALA A 126 -9.03 1.26 -14.98
N GLN A 127 -7.88 0.73 -15.40
CA GLN A 127 -7.80 -0.35 -16.38
C GLN A 127 -8.49 -1.63 -15.88
N ALA A 128 -8.31 -1.99 -14.61
CA ALA A 128 -8.97 -3.14 -14.00
C ALA A 128 -10.49 -2.98 -13.96
N LYS A 129 -10.99 -1.81 -13.51
CA LYS A 129 -12.43 -1.51 -13.50
C LYS A 129 -13.03 -1.49 -14.91
N ALA A 130 -12.30 -0.99 -15.91
CA ALA A 130 -12.73 -1.01 -17.31
C ALA A 130 -12.90 -2.44 -17.87
N ARG A 131 -12.19 -3.44 -17.30
CA ARG A 131 -12.37 -4.86 -17.62
C ARG A 131 -13.54 -5.51 -16.86
N GLY A 132 -14.26 -4.76 -16.03
CA GLY A 132 -15.33 -5.27 -15.17
C GLY A 132 -14.84 -6.01 -13.93
N TRP A 133 -13.55 -5.88 -13.57
CA TRP A 133 -12.99 -6.55 -12.40
C TRP A 133 -13.45 -5.89 -11.10
N ARG A 134 -13.65 -6.71 -10.07
CA ARG A 134 -14.12 -6.28 -8.74
C ARG A 134 -12.97 -5.69 -7.92
N VAL A 135 -12.56 -4.48 -8.28
CA VAL A 135 -11.49 -3.72 -7.63
C VAL A 135 -12.07 -2.46 -7.01
N TYR A 136 -11.65 -2.18 -5.77
CA TYR A 136 -11.98 -0.97 -5.03
C TYR A 136 -10.69 -0.21 -4.68
N GLY A 137 -10.68 1.10 -4.84
CA GLY A 137 -9.56 1.96 -4.51
C GLY A 137 -9.90 2.94 -3.37
N GLU A 138 -8.94 3.19 -2.50
CA GLU A 138 -9.01 4.19 -1.43
C GLU A 138 -7.88 5.19 -1.60
N THR A 139 -8.10 6.46 -1.29
CA THR A 139 -7.02 7.41 -1.03
C THR A 139 -7.25 8.13 0.30
N CYS A 140 -6.33 9.02 0.68
CA CYS A 140 -6.34 9.66 1.99
C CYS A 140 -6.18 11.18 1.88
N PRO A 141 -6.72 11.98 2.83
CA PRO A 141 -6.62 13.43 2.82
C PRO A 141 -5.20 13.96 2.64
N GLN A 142 -4.21 13.32 3.25
CA GLN A 142 -2.80 13.69 3.12
C GLN A 142 -2.30 13.63 1.68
N TYR A 143 -2.71 12.64 0.87
CA TYR A 143 -2.33 12.55 -0.55
C TYR A 143 -3.11 13.55 -1.41
N LEU A 144 -4.32 13.92 -0.98
CA LEU A 144 -5.17 14.90 -1.68
C LEU A 144 -4.79 16.36 -1.42
N THR A 145 -4.05 16.63 -0.35
CA THR A 145 -3.80 18.01 0.13
C THR A 145 -2.33 18.37 0.33
N LEU A 146 -1.45 17.38 0.53
CA LEU A 146 -0.02 17.57 0.74
C LEU A 146 0.81 17.01 -0.41
N THR A 147 2.07 17.44 -0.50
CA THR A 147 3.06 16.94 -1.46
C THR A 147 4.33 16.49 -0.74
N GLY A 148 5.24 15.84 -1.48
CA GLY A 148 6.57 15.43 -0.99
C GLY A 148 7.38 16.55 -0.32
N GLU A 149 7.11 17.82 -0.65
CA GLU A 149 7.69 19.00 0.00
C GLU A 149 7.57 18.97 1.54
N GLU A 150 6.53 18.33 2.08
CA GLU A 150 6.33 18.19 3.51
C GLU A 150 7.41 17.35 4.20
N ILE A 151 8.04 16.41 3.50
CA ILE A 151 9.16 15.62 4.03
C ILE A 151 10.34 16.54 4.34
N PHE A 152 10.65 17.51 3.46
CA PHE A 152 11.72 18.48 3.69
C PHE A 152 11.35 19.52 4.76
N ARG A 153 10.06 19.85 4.92
CA ARG A 153 9.59 20.85 5.91
C ARG A 153 9.40 20.29 7.32
N GLN A 154 8.97 19.03 7.43
CA GLN A 154 8.52 18.41 8.67
C GLN A 154 9.42 17.24 9.08
N GLY A 155 10.30 16.77 8.19
CA GLY A 155 11.19 15.65 8.44
C GLY A 155 10.41 14.38 8.80
N PRO A 156 10.82 13.65 9.86
CA PRO A 156 10.19 12.40 10.29
C PRO A 156 8.67 12.45 10.52
N LEU A 157 8.11 13.63 10.82
CA LEU A 157 6.68 13.78 11.04
C LEU A 157 5.86 13.45 9.77
N ALA A 158 6.41 13.72 8.59
CA ALA A 158 5.78 13.43 7.30
C ALA A 158 6.11 12.02 6.74
N LYS A 159 6.83 11.18 7.50
CA LYS A 159 7.17 9.80 7.10
C LYS A 159 5.95 8.89 7.21
N ILE A 160 5.33 8.60 6.07
CA ILE A 160 4.16 7.72 5.90
C ILE A 160 4.39 6.77 4.72
N GLY A 161 3.62 5.66 4.64
CA GLY A 161 3.76 4.65 3.58
C GLY A 161 2.41 4.31 2.95
N PRO A 162 2.19 4.54 1.64
CA PRO A 162 3.14 5.10 0.66
C PRO A 162 3.57 6.55 0.97
N PRO A 163 4.68 7.06 0.42
CA PRO A 163 5.14 8.42 0.70
C PRO A 163 4.25 9.46 0.00
N LEU A 164 4.33 10.71 0.50
CA LEU A 164 3.73 11.85 -0.20
C LEU A 164 4.38 12.04 -1.58
N ARG A 165 3.58 12.55 -2.54
CA ARG A 165 3.93 12.59 -3.97
C ARG A 165 3.90 14.00 -4.54
N GLY A 166 4.06 14.12 -5.86
CA GLY A 166 4.01 15.39 -6.57
C GLY A 166 2.59 15.88 -6.83
N LYS A 167 2.48 17.09 -7.41
CA LYS A 167 1.19 17.68 -7.79
C LYS A 167 0.45 16.86 -8.86
N GLU A 168 1.17 16.25 -9.79
CA GLU A 168 0.56 15.40 -10.82
C GLU A 168 -0.20 14.20 -10.24
N ASP A 169 0.35 13.60 -9.18
CA ASP A 169 -0.29 12.50 -8.44
C ASP A 169 -1.53 12.98 -7.71
N GLN A 170 -1.43 14.11 -7.00
CA GLN A 170 -2.56 14.75 -6.32
C GLN A 170 -3.72 15.02 -7.30
N GLU A 171 -3.43 15.57 -8.48
CA GLU A 171 -4.44 15.77 -9.51
C GLU A 171 -5.03 14.46 -10.05
N ALA A 172 -4.20 13.42 -10.22
CA ALA A 172 -4.66 12.11 -10.66
C ALA A 172 -5.60 11.46 -9.62
N LEU A 173 -5.31 11.60 -8.32
CA LEU A 173 -6.18 11.13 -7.24
C LEU A 173 -7.53 11.87 -7.23
N TRP A 174 -7.52 13.20 -7.38
CA TRP A 174 -8.76 13.99 -7.50
C TRP A 174 -9.58 13.59 -8.73
N ARG A 175 -8.93 13.41 -9.90
CA ARG A 175 -9.60 12.88 -11.10
C ARG A 175 -10.13 11.47 -10.86
N GLY A 176 -9.37 10.61 -10.19
CA GLY A 176 -9.78 9.24 -9.87
C GLY A 176 -11.03 9.19 -9.01
N LEU A 177 -11.14 10.05 -7.99
CA LEU A 177 -12.34 10.18 -7.15
C LEU A 177 -13.55 10.67 -7.96
N THR A 178 -13.37 11.73 -8.74
CA THR A 178 -14.47 12.32 -9.53
C THR A 178 -14.96 11.41 -10.66
N GLN A 179 -14.11 10.52 -11.17
CA GLN A 179 -14.44 9.54 -12.21
C GLN A 179 -14.89 8.18 -11.66
N GLY A 180 -14.94 7.99 -10.33
CA GLY A 180 -15.29 6.71 -9.71
C GLY A 180 -14.25 5.60 -9.89
N VAL A 181 -13.01 5.97 -10.22
CA VAL A 181 -11.84 5.05 -10.20
C VAL A 181 -11.41 4.77 -8.75
N LEU A 182 -11.52 5.76 -7.87
CA LEU A 182 -11.32 5.60 -6.43
C LEU A 182 -12.69 5.71 -5.74
N ASP A 183 -12.93 4.81 -4.79
CA ASP A 183 -14.24 4.60 -4.18
C ASP A 183 -14.34 5.22 -2.78
N VAL A 184 -13.22 5.34 -2.07
CA VAL A 184 -13.19 5.71 -0.64
C VAL A 184 -12.13 6.76 -0.35
N ILE A 185 -12.45 7.67 0.57
CA ILE A 185 -11.46 8.52 1.26
C ILE A 185 -11.41 8.08 2.72
N ALA A 186 -10.25 7.67 3.22
CA ALA A 186 -10.03 7.29 4.61
C ALA A 186 -8.81 7.99 5.20
N SER A 187 -8.63 7.96 6.53
CA SER A 187 -7.54 8.69 7.19
C SER A 187 -6.19 7.99 7.17
N ASP A 188 -6.18 6.65 7.15
CA ASP A 188 -5.00 5.83 7.49
C ASP A 188 -4.34 6.29 8.81
N HIS A 189 -5.16 6.63 9.81
CA HIS A 189 -4.68 7.19 11.06
C HIS A 189 -3.84 6.16 11.84
N ALA A 190 -2.53 6.35 11.87
CA ALA A 190 -1.56 5.43 12.48
C ALA A 190 -0.57 6.15 13.41
N PRO A 191 -1.05 6.85 14.46
CA PRO A 191 -0.25 7.80 15.22
C PRO A 191 1.01 7.17 15.81
N LYS A 192 2.13 7.89 15.70
CA LYS A 192 3.43 7.59 16.32
C LYS A 192 3.93 8.79 17.10
N GLU A 193 4.51 8.54 18.27
CA GLU A 193 5.29 9.56 18.95
C GLU A 193 6.55 9.83 18.12
N LYS A 194 6.64 11.03 17.53
CA LYS A 194 7.75 11.47 16.66
C LYS A 194 8.06 12.94 16.92
N LYS A 195 9.30 13.33 16.69
CA LYS A 195 9.77 14.71 16.68
C LYS A 195 10.42 15.00 15.33
N LYS A 196 10.44 16.28 14.96
CA LYS A 196 11.14 16.74 13.73
C LYS A 196 12.63 16.42 13.73
N THR A 197 13.22 16.26 14.91
CA THR A 197 14.66 16.04 15.12
C THR A 197 15.03 14.57 15.22
N ASP A 198 14.06 13.65 15.11
CA ASP A 198 14.36 12.23 15.17
C ASP A 198 15.18 11.80 13.95
N ASP A 199 15.94 10.71 14.10
CA ASP A 199 16.61 10.09 12.96
C ASP A 199 15.56 9.62 11.94
N PHE A 200 15.66 10.13 10.71
CA PHE A 200 14.66 9.89 9.68
C PHE A 200 14.55 8.41 9.30
N PHE A 201 15.66 7.67 9.29
CA PHE A 201 15.64 6.24 8.94
C PHE A 201 15.01 5.41 10.06
N GLN A 202 15.31 5.75 11.32
CA GLN A 202 14.78 5.02 12.50
C GLN A 202 13.33 5.41 12.85
N ALA A 203 12.87 6.60 12.46
CA ALA A 203 11.51 7.03 12.74
C ALA A 203 10.48 6.06 12.15
N ALA A 204 9.44 5.74 12.92
CA ALA A 204 8.37 4.86 12.48
C ALA A 204 7.53 5.50 11.35
N TYR A 205 6.93 4.65 10.51
CA TYR A 205 5.84 5.06 9.62
C TYR A 205 4.57 5.33 10.42
N GLY A 206 3.83 6.36 10.00
CA GLY A 206 2.53 6.74 10.58
C GLY A 206 2.55 8.04 11.36
#